data_AF-A0A9J6D5P2-F1
#
_entry.id   AF-A0A9J6D5P2-F1
#
_cell.length_a   1.000
_cell.length_b   1.000
_cell.length_c   1.000
_cell.angle_alpha   90.00
_cell.angle_beta   90.00
_cell.angle_gamma   90.00
#
_symmetry.space_group_name_H-M   'P 1'
#
loop_
_entity.id
_entity.type
_entity.pdbx_description
1 polymer ?
#
loop_
_entity_poly.entity_id
_entity_poly.type
_entity_poly.pdbx_seq_one_letter_code
_entity_poly.pdbx_strand_id
1 'polypeptide(L)'
;MHHIIEHYKEFFRRLDPALIRPGRVDVREFVGPASDHQLAALFRRFYPQEGEADAGAFVQAVRQEFGLMPLSMALVQGYFLFHKDDPRSAVRNVAQMAKL
;
A
#
# COMPACT_ATOMS: atom_id res chain seq x y z
N MET A 1 -7.66 -21.46 -11.27
CA MET A 1 -6.34 -20.88 -11.61
C MET A 1 -5.86 -20.16 -10.36
N HIS A 2 -4.95 -20.76 -9.59
CA HIS A 2 -4.51 -20.17 -8.33
C HIS A 2 -3.41 -19.16 -8.63
N HIS A 3 -3.76 -17.87 -8.54
CA HIS A 3 -2.82 -16.77 -8.75
C HIS A 3 -2.00 -16.58 -7.48
N ILE A 4 -0.76 -17.06 -7.48
CA ILE A 4 0.20 -16.75 -6.41
C ILE A 4 0.84 -15.41 -6.75
N ILE A 5 0.54 -14.39 -5.94
CA ILE A 5 1.12 -13.05 -6.03
C ILE A 5 2.34 -13.05 -5.12
N GLU A 6 3.54 -13.21 -5.68
CA GLU A 6 4.78 -13.06 -4.91
C GLU A 6 5.32 -11.63 -5.02
N HIS A 7 5.60 -11.03 -3.86
CA HIS A 7 6.35 -9.79 -3.74
C HIS A 7 7.85 -10.04 -4.02
N TYR A 8 8.64 -8.96 -4.05
CA TYR A 8 10.11 -8.93 -3.95
C TYR A 8 10.92 -8.87 -5.26
N LYS A 9 11.26 -7.64 -5.64
CA LYS A 9 12.31 -7.28 -6.62
C LYS A 9 13.70 -7.83 -6.24
N GLU A 10 13.95 -8.05 -4.96
CA GLU A 10 15.23 -8.54 -4.39
C GLU A 10 15.38 -10.06 -4.51
N PHE A 11 14.32 -10.82 -4.22
CA PHE A 11 14.37 -12.29 -4.21
C PHE A 11 14.53 -12.87 -5.62
N PHE A 12 13.98 -12.18 -6.63
CA PHE A 12 13.99 -12.63 -8.01
C PHE A 12 15.40 -12.77 -8.62
N ARG A 13 16.36 -11.92 -8.20
CA ARG A 13 17.76 -12.02 -8.65
C ARG A 13 18.50 -13.24 -8.10
N ARG A 14 17.95 -13.89 -7.08
CA ARG A 14 18.55 -15.02 -6.37
C ARG A 14 17.89 -16.36 -6.72
N LEU A 15 16.82 -16.35 -7.52
CA LEU A 15 16.13 -17.55 -7.95
C LEU A 15 16.87 -18.23 -9.11
N ASP A 16 16.97 -19.55 -9.05
CA ASP A 16 17.49 -20.37 -10.14
C ASP A 16 16.68 -20.09 -11.42
N PRO A 17 17.32 -19.82 -12.57
CA PRO A 17 16.66 -19.63 -13.86
C PRO A 17 15.65 -20.73 -14.23
N ALA A 18 15.86 -21.97 -13.76
CA ALA A 18 14.95 -23.09 -13.97
C ALA A 18 13.62 -22.97 -13.21
N LEU A 19 13.56 -22.16 -12.14
CA LEU A 19 12.32 -21.89 -11.39
C LEU A 19 11.43 -20.85 -12.06
N ILE A 20 12.01 -19.99 -12.90
CA ILE A 20 11.32 -18.84 -13.49
C ILE A 20 11.02 -18.99 -14.99
N ARG A 21 11.26 -20.18 -15.57
CA ARG A 21 11.03 -20.45 -16.98
C ARG A 21 9.53 -20.52 -17.35
N PRO A 22 9.16 -20.22 -18.61
CA PRO A 22 7.77 -20.34 -19.09
C PRO A 22 7.19 -21.73 -18.82
N GLY A 23 5.93 -21.80 -18.37
CA GLY A 23 5.27 -23.03 -17.91
C GLY A 23 5.43 -23.33 -16.41
N ARG A 24 6.18 -22.50 -15.67
CA ARG A 24 6.24 -22.50 -14.19
C ARG A 24 5.83 -21.14 -13.59
N VAL A 25 6.28 -20.04 -14.19
CA VAL A 25 5.88 -18.67 -13.84
C VAL A 25 5.54 -17.93 -15.13
N ASP A 26 4.24 -17.78 -15.40
CA ASP A 26 3.76 -17.25 -16.68
C ASP A 26 3.51 -15.73 -16.66
N VAL A 27 3.35 -15.14 -15.48
CA VAL A 27 3.18 -13.68 -15.30
C VAL A 27 4.07 -13.22 -14.16
N ARG A 28 4.71 -12.06 -14.36
CA ARG A 28 5.53 -11.40 -13.33
C ARG A 28 5.07 -9.96 -13.22
N GLU A 29 4.56 -9.58 -12.06
CA GLU A 29 4.16 -8.21 -11.77
C GLU A 29 4.96 -7.67 -10.58
N PHE A 30 5.36 -6.41 -10.68
CA PHE A 30 6.04 -5.72 -9.59
C PHE A 30 5.00 -4.99 -8.73
N VAL A 31 4.86 -5.42 -7.49
CA VAL A 31 4.12 -4.65 -6.48
C VAL A 31 5.10 -3.69 -5.81
N GLY A 32 4.96 -2.40 -6.15
CA GLY A 32 5.79 -1.32 -5.64
C GLY A 32 5.23 -0.66 -4.37
N PRO A 33 5.88 0.44 -3.93
CA PRO A 33 5.33 1.32 -2.90
C PRO A 33 3.93 1.82 -3.27
N ALA A 34 3.14 2.16 -2.25
CA ALA A 34 1.77 2.63 -2.39
C ALA A 34 1.72 3.91 -3.24
N SER A 35 1.04 3.83 -4.40
CA SER A 35 0.71 4.99 -5.22
C SER A 35 -0.42 5.82 -4.60
N ASP A 36 -0.57 7.08 -4.99
CA ASP A 36 -1.65 7.96 -4.52
C ASP A 36 -3.03 7.34 -4.76
N HIS A 37 -3.21 6.73 -5.93
CA HIS A 37 -4.43 6.00 -6.25
C HIS A 37 -4.67 4.83 -5.29
N GLN A 38 -3.62 4.06 -4.96
CA GLN A 38 -3.73 2.95 -4.01
C GLN A 38 -4.01 3.43 -2.59
N LEU A 39 -3.40 4.54 -2.15
CA LEU A 39 -3.66 5.16 -0.86
C LEU A 39 -5.13 5.62 -0.75
N ALA A 40 -5.63 6.36 -1.74
CA ALA A 40 -7.02 6.80 -1.78
C ALA A 40 -8.00 5.61 -1.83
N ALA A 41 -7.71 4.59 -2.64
CA ALA A 41 -8.52 3.39 -2.74
C ALA A 41 -8.55 2.58 -1.43
N LEU A 42 -7.40 2.47 -0.74
CA LEU A 42 -7.32 1.81 0.56
C LEU A 42 -8.09 2.58 1.63
N PHE A 43 -7.97 3.91 1.65
CA PHE A 43 -8.72 4.76 2.58
C PHE A 43 -10.23 4.56 2.43
N ARG A 44 -10.76 4.64 1.20
CA ARG A 44 -12.20 4.43 0.93
C ARG A 44 -12.68 3.02 1.25
N ARG A 45 -11.82 2.01 1.07
CA ARG A 45 -12.13 0.63 1.46
C ARG A 45 -12.19 0.46 2.98
N PHE A 46 -11.31 1.16 3.69
CA PHE A 46 -11.22 1.05 5.15
C PHE A 46 -12.29 1.89 5.86
N TYR A 47 -12.68 3.04 5.27
CA TYR A 47 -13.74 3.93 5.77
C TYR A 47 -14.83 4.13 4.71
N PRO A 48 -15.75 3.17 4.51
CA PRO A 48 -16.73 3.20 3.43
C PRO A 48 -17.73 4.36 3.48
N GLN A 49 -17.92 4.95 4.66
CA GLN A 49 -18.79 6.11 4.87
C GLN A 49 -18.19 7.45 4.40
N GLU A 50 -16.89 7.49 4.10
CA GLU A 50 -16.20 8.71 3.70
C GLU A 50 -16.16 8.90 2.18
N GLY A 51 -16.06 10.15 1.73
CA GLY A 51 -16.11 10.49 0.31
C GLY A 51 -14.74 10.54 -0.37
N GLU A 52 -14.76 10.86 -1.67
CA GLU A 52 -13.54 11.07 -2.45
C GLU A 52 -12.71 12.26 -1.95
N ALA A 53 -13.38 13.29 -1.40
CA ALA A 53 -12.72 14.44 -0.81
C ALA A 53 -11.86 14.07 0.41
N ASP A 54 -12.37 13.20 1.29
CA ASP A 54 -11.65 12.75 2.49
C ASP A 54 -10.47 11.84 2.12
N ALA A 55 -10.65 10.97 1.12
CA ALA A 55 -9.57 10.17 0.56
C ALA A 55 -8.47 11.06 -0.05
N GLY A 56 -8.85 12.12 -0.76
CA GLY A 56 -7.91 13.11 -1.29
C GLY A 56 -7.16 13.86 -0.19
N ALA A 57 -7.86 14.25 0.89
CA ALA A 57 -7.24 14.89 2.05
C ALA A 57 -6.23 13.96 2.75
N PHE A 58 -6.55 12.67 2.86
CA PHE A 58 -5.61 11.68 3.38
C PHE A 58 -4.35 11.58 2.52
N VAL A 59 -4.49 11.47 1.20
CA VAL A 59 -3.33 11.41 0.29
C VAL A 59 -2.49 12.68 0.40
N GLN A 60 -3.11 13.86 0.43
CA GLN A 60 -2.39 15.11 0.62
C GLN A 60 -1.63 15.16 1.94
N ALA A 61 -2.25 14.75 3.04
CA ALA A 61 -1.59 14.71 4.34
C ALA A 61 -0.37 13.77 4.33
N VAL A 62 -0.51 12.57 3.75
CA VAL A 62 0.61 11.63 3.59
C VAL A 62 1.74 12.24 2.77
N ARG A 63 1.43 12.94 1.68
CA ARG A 63 2.46 13.57 0.82
C ARG A 63 3.11 14.80 1.44
N GLN A 64 2.38 15.54 2.27
CA GLN A 64 2.96 16.63 3.05
C GLN A 64 3.94 16.12 4.10
N GLU A 65 3.61 15.01 4.76
CA GLU A 65 4.46 14.44 5.82
C GLU A 65 5.67 13.67 5.27
N PHE A 66 5.44 12.78 4.28
CA PHE A 66 6.45 11.82 3.83
C PHE A 66 7.03 12.15 2.44
N GLY A 67 6.47 13.12 1.72
CA GLY A 67 6.86 13.42 0.35
C GLY A 67 6.75 12.19 -0.57
N LEU A 68 7.85 11.89 -1.25
CA LEU A 68 7.99 10.74 -2.16
C LEU A 68 8.58 9.50 -1.47
N MET A 69 8.70 9.50 -0.13
CA MET A 69 9.18 8.33 0.60
C MET A 69 8.28 7.12 0.29
N PRO A 70 8.88 5.96 -0.04
CA PRO A 70 8.11 4.77 -0.37
C PRO A 70 7.45 4.19 0.89
N LEU A 71 6.12 4.16 0.90
CA LEU A 71 5.32 3.50 1.94
C LEU A 71 4.78 2.18 1.40
N SER A 72 4.72 1.14 2.23
CA SER A 72 4.08 -0.12 1.86
C SER A 72 2.57 -0.06 2.13
N MET A 73 1.78 -0.80 1.35
CA MET A 73 0.33 -0.90 1.59
C MET A 73 0.02 -1.51 2.97
N ALA A 74 0.86 -2.44 3.44
CA ALA A 74 0.71 -3.08 4.75
C ALA A 74 0.90 -2.09 5.91
N LEU A 75 1.88 -1.18 5.81
CA LEU A 75 2.09 -0.13 6.80
C LEU A 75 0.85 0.77 6.93
N VAL A 76 0.33 1.24 5.79
CA VAL A 76 -0.85 2.13 5.76
C VAL A 76 -2.08 1.42 6.28
N GLN A 77 -2.27 0.15 5.92
CA GLN A 77 -3.37 -0.66 6.43
C GLN A 77 -3.25 -0.91 7.93
N GLY A 78 -2.05 -1.20 8.43
CA GLY A 78 -1.78 -1.36 9.86
C GLY A 78 -2.03 -0.07 10.65
N TYR A 79 -1.65 1.07 10.08
CA TYR A 79 -1.94 2.39 10.63
C TYR A 79 -3.44 2.63 10.82
N PHE A 80 -4.27 2.28 9.84
CA PHE A 80 -5.72 2.46 9.95
C PHE A 80 -6.37 1.63 11.08
N LEU A 81 -5.75 0.52 11.50
CA LEU A 81 -6.27 -0.24 12.65
C LEU A 81 -6.23 0.56 13.96
N PHE A 82 -5.31 1.52 14.11
CA PHE A 82 -5.25 2.41 15.28
C PHE A 82 -6.27 3.56 15.24
N HIS A 83 -6.85 3.83 14.08
CA HIS A 83 -7.84 4.90 13.85
C HIS A 83 -9.16 4.34 13.31
N LYS A 84 -9.48 3.10 13.68
CA LYS A 84 -10.48 2.26 13.00
C LYS A 84 -11.84 2.92 12.79
N ASP A 85 -12.30 3.68 13.76
CA ASP A 85 -13.62 4.31 13.77
C ASP A 85 -13.53 5.84 13.64
N ASP A 86 -12.34 6.40 13.38
CA ASP A 86 -12.10 7.83 13.26
C ASP A 86 -11.21 8.17 12.04
N PRO A 87 -11.81 8.27 10.84
CA PRO A 87 -11.09 8.63 9.62
C PRO A 87 -10.44 10.02 9.70
N ARG A 88 -11.04 10.96 10.44
CA ARG A 88 -10.48 12.32 10.59
C ARG A 88 -9.23 12.31 11.44
N SER A 89 -9.17 11.45 12.45
CA SER A 89 -7.94 11.21 13.21
C SER A 89 -6.86 10.58 12.33
N ALA A 90 -7.22 9.67 11.42
CA ALA A 90 -6.28 9.07 10.48
C ALA A 90 -5.63 10.11 9.52
N VAL A 91 -6.36 11.16 9.13
CA VAL A 91 -5.79 12.25 8.31
C VAL A 91 -4.87 13.16 9.14
N ARG A 92 -5.28 13.52 10.35
CA ARG A 92 -4.52 14.46 11.20
C ARG A 92 -3.22 13.87 11.76
N ASN A 93 -3.15 12.55 11.88
CA ASN A 93 -2.08 11.85 12.59
C ASN A 93 -1.18 10.99 11.69
N VAL A 94 -1.08 11.32 10.40
CA VAL A 94 -0.28 10.54 9.43
C VAL A 94 1.18 10.36 9.85
N ALA A 95 1.76 11.32 10.58
CA ALA A 95 3.11 11.25 11.14
C ALA A 95 3.33 10.04 12.07
N GLN A 96 2.28 9.47 12.66
CA GLN A 96 2.38 8.27 13.49
C GLN A 96 2.82 7.03 12.69
N MET A 97 2.65 7.01 11.37
CA MET A 97 3.16 5.92 10.52
C MET A 97 4.69 5.77 10.62
N ALA A 98 5.44 6.83 10.96
CA ALA A 98 6.89 6.75 11.15
C ALA A 98 7.31 5.94 12.39
N LYS A 99 6.36 5.62 13.28
CA LYS A 99 6.58 4.91 14.55
C LYS A 99 6.12 3.44 14.51
N LEU A 100 5.57 3.00 13.37
CA LEU A 100 5.09 1.64 13.12
C LEU A 100 6.15 0.85 12.36
#